data_AF-A0A6N2MDX3-F1
#
_entry.id   AF-A0A6N2MDX3-F1
#
_cell.length_a   1.000
_cell.length_b   1.000
_cell.length_c   1.000
_cell.angle_alpha   90.00
_cell.angle_beta   90.00
_cell.angle_gamma   90.00
#
_symmetry.space_group_name_H-M   'P 1'
#
loop_
_entity.id
_entity.type
_entity.pdbx_description
1 polymer ?
#
loop_
_entity_poly.entity_id
_entity_poly.type
_entity_poly.pdbx_seq_one_letter_code
_entity_poly.pdbx_strand_id
1 'polypeptide(L)'
;MEDLRNVNLSKFVSEAVTSICDAKLRTSDIQVAVQICSLLHQRYKDFSPSLVQGLLKVFFSGKSGEDLDVDKNSKAMKKRSTLKLLLELYFVGVTEDNSIFINIIKDLTSTENLKDRFTRTNLTLLASFARQGRVFLGLPPSGQETQEEFLKGHSITTDQKKVFRKAFHTYYDGVAELLQSEHASLHQMEHEDVKMFNAKGEPSDDNVSSYEKLRKSYDHLYRNVSSLAEALDMQPPVMPEDGHTTRQERYNALEALWDDEDTRAFYECLPDLRAFVPAVLLGEAEPKANEHSVKTQDQSNELATESDQGQPTQDMAEVSAESGTLREGKGTEKGKDKEEKDKEKVKDPEKEKGKEKDPEKEKGKEKDAERKGENEKEKLKSLEGANLDALLQRLLGCVSRDLIDQLTVDFCYVNSKLSRKKLVRALFNVPRTSLELLPYYSRMVATLSTCMKDVSSMLLQMLEEEFNFLINKKDQMNIETKIRNIRFIGELCKFRIAPASTVFSCLKEINPWCSLPPPWKHYHLLVHQVNPYT
;
A
#
# COMPACT_ATOMS: atom_id res chain seq x y z
N MET A 1 -50.25 11.43 26.43
CA MET A 1 -50.62 9.99 26.52
C MET A 1 -51.89 9.82 27.34
N GLU A 2 -52.00 10.45 28.50
CA GLU A 2 -53.23 10.47 29.30
C GLU A 2 -54.40 11.10 28.54
N ASP A 3 -54.14 12.17 27.77
CA ASP A 3 -55.09 12.83 26.86
C ASP A 3 -55.73 11.83 25.88
N LEU A 4 -54.90 10.95 25.29
CA LEU A 4 -55.33 9.90 24.35
C LEU A 4 -56.19 8.82 25.04
N ARG A 5 -56.05 8.66 26.37
CA ARG A 5 -56.92 7.79 27.17
C ARG A 5 -58.25 8.47 27.52
N ASN A 6 -58.26 9.79 27.63
CA ASN A 6 -59.42 10.58 28.08
C ASN A 6 -60.32 11.07 26.94
N VAL A 7 -59.77 11.28 25.73
CA VAL A 7 -60.53 11.71 24.55
C VAL A 7 -61.15 10.52 23.80
N ASN A 8 -62.36 10.70 23.27
CA ASN A 8 -62.98 9.76 22.35
C ASN A 8 -62.75 10.17 20.88
N LEU A 9 -61.97 9.37 20.15
CA LEU A 9 -61.62 9.58 18.75
C LEU A 9 -62.45 8.73 17.75
N SER A 10 -63.58 8.12 18.14
CA SER A 10 -64.40 7.29 17.22
C SER A 10 -64.81 7.98 15.91
N LYS A 11 -64.88 9.31 15.86
CA LYS A 11 -65.20 10.10 14.66
C LYS A 11 -63.96 10.65 13.92
N PHE A 12 -62.76 10.42 14.47
CA PHE A 12 -61.49 11.04 14.04
C PHE A 12 -60.38 10.01 13.79
N VAL A 13 -60.74 8.74 13.62
CA VAL A 13 -59.78 7.64 13.39
C VAL A 13 -59.01 7.85 12.08
N SER A 14 -59.69 8.31 11.04
CA SER A 14 -59.11 8.59 9.71
C SER A 14 -58.07 9.73 9.76
N GLU A 15 -58.38 10.79 10.51
CA GLU A 15 -57.54 11.96 10.73
C GLU A 15 -56.30 11.61 11.57
N ALA A 16 -56.49 10.79 12.60
CA ALA A 16 -55.39 10.24 13.41
C ALA A 16 -54.47 9.35 12.57
N VAL A 17 -55.02 8.45 11.76
CA VAL A 17 -54.26 7.62 10.79
C VAL A 17 -53.47 8.49 9.82
N THR A 18 -54.10 9.53 9.24
CA THR A 18 -53.44 10.45 8.30
C THR A 18 -52.29 11.19 8.98
N SER A 19 -52.52 11.72 10.19
CA SER A 19 -51.50 12.42 10.98
C SER A 19 -50.30 11.52 11.33
N ILE A 20 -50.53 10.24 11.60
CA ILE A 20 -49.45 9.26 11.86
C ILE A 20 -48.71 8.92 10.56
N CYS A 21 -49.40 8.81 9.42
CA CYS A 21 -48.78 8.51 8.13
C CYS A 21 -47.92 9.67 7.60
N ASP A 22 -48.23 10.91 7.95
CA ASP A 22 -47.48 12.11 7.53
C ASP A 22 -46.51 12.67 8.57
N ALA A 23 -46.46 12.08 9.77
CA ALA A 23 -45.46 12.40 10.78
C ALA A 23 -44.02 12.12 10.29
N LYS A 24 -43.15 13.13 10.40
CA LYS A 24 -41.71 13.02 10.10
C LYS A 24 -40.94 12.38 11.27
N LEU A 25 -41.20 11.08 11.50
CA LEU A 25 -40.62 10.31 12.61
C LEU A 25 -39.11 10.06 12.41
N ARG A 26 -38.31 10.34 13.44
CA ARG A 26 -36.91 9.88 13.57
C ARG A 26 -36.86 8.55 14.32
N THR A 27 -35.70 7.89 14.33
CA THR A 27 -35.49 6.60 15.02
C THR A 27 -35.84 6.63 16.51
N SER A 28 -35.62 7.77 17.18
CA SER A 28 -36.01 8.03 18.58
C SER A 28 -37.52 8.02 18.80
N ASP A 29 -38.28 8.44 17.78
CA ASP A 29 -39.69 8.78 17.91
C ASP A 29 -40.59 7.54 17.67
N ILE A 30 -40.01 6.48 17.06
CA ILE A 30 -40.70 5.23 16.71
C ILE A 30 -41.37 4.56 17.92
N GLN A 31 -40.66 4.40 19.04
CA GLN A 31 -41.21 3.69 20.20
C GLN A 31 -42.42 4.42 20.82
N VAL A 32 -42.44 5.75 20.75
CA VAL A 32 -43.60 6.57 21.17
C VAL A 32 -44.75 6.41 20.16
N ALA A 33 -44.46 6.42 18.86
CA ALA A 33 -45.45 6.18 17.81
C ALA A 33 -46.09 4.78 17.93
N VAL A 34 -45.30 3.74 18.23
CA VAL A 34 -45.80 2.38 18.49
C VAL A 34 -46.76 2.36 19.68
N GLN A 35 -46.42 2.98 20.81
CA GLN A 35 -47.32 3.07 21.97
C GLN A 35 -48.64 3.79 21.66
N ILE A 36 -48.60 4.86 20.86
CA ILE A 36 -49.81 5.57 20.40
C ILE A 36 -50.66 4.66 19.51
N CYS A 37 -50.05 3.98 18.53
CA CYS A 37 -50.74 3.04 17.66
C CYS A 37 -51.34 1.85 18.43
N SER A 38 -50.66 1.32 19.43
CA SER A 38 -51.18 0.23 20.28
C SER A 38 -52.41 0.66 21.08
N LEU A 39 -52.42 1.88 21.66
CA LEU A 39 -53.61 2.41 22.35
C LEU A 39 -54.78 2.67 21.41
N LEU A 40 -54.53 3.12 20.17
CA LEU A 40 -55.56 3.33 19.16
C LEU A 40 -56.13 2.01 18.65
N HIS A 41 -55.28 1.02 18.36
CA HIS A 41 -55.66 -0.34 17.98
C HIS A 41 -56.57 -1.00 19.03
N GLN A 42 -56.19 -0.94 20.31
CA GLN A 42 -56.96 -1.49 21.43
C GLN A 42 -58.35 -0.83 21.62
N ARG A 43 -58.60 0.34 21.02
CA ARG A 43 -59.85 1.10 21.16
C ARG A 43 -60.70 1.14 19.89
N TYR A 44 -60.08 1.06 18.71
CA TYR A 44 -60.72 1.33 17.43
C TYR A 44 -60.34 0.24 16.42
N LYS A 45 -61.25 -0.72 16.21
CA LYS A 45 -61.04 -1.90 15.35
C LYS A 45 -60.55 -1.55 13.94
N ASP A 46 -61.07 -0.46 13.36
CA ASP A 46 -60.80 -0.05 11.99
C ASP A 46 -59.49 0.77 11.85
N PHE A 47 -58.79 1.03 12.97
CA PHE A 47 -57.52 1.77 12.99
C PHE A 47 -56.39 1.02 12.28
N SER A 48 -56.11 -0.24 12.67
CA SER A 48 -54.97 -0.99 12.11
C SER A 48 -55.05 -1.20 10.59
N PRO A 49 -56.17 -1.63 9.99
CA PRO A 49 -56.28 -1.78 8.53
C PRO A 49 -56.04 -0.46 7.81
N SER A 50 -56.61 0.64 8.32
CA SER A 50 -56.48 1.98 7.77
C SER A 50 -55.03 2.51 7.87
N LEU A 51 -54.38 2.30 9.04
CA LEU A 51 -52.98 2.65 9.26
C LEU A 51 -52.05 1.88 8.32
N VAL A 52 -52.19 0.56 8.24
CA VAL A 52 -51.38 -0.28 7.34
C VAL A 52 -51.55 0.16 5.89
N GLN A 53 -52.78 0.42 5.44
CA GLN A 53 -53.05 0.92 4.08
C GLN A 53 -52.41 2.30 3.85
N GLY A 54 -52.41 3.18 4.85
CA GLY A 54 -51.75 4.49 4.79
C GLY A 54 -50.22 4.38 4.70
N LEU A 55 -49.60 3.60 5.59
CA LEU A 55 -48.15 3.39 5.63
C LEU A 55 -47.64 2.67 4.37
N LEU A 56 -48.40 1.72 3.80
CA LEU A 56 -48.02 1.03 2.57
C LEU A 56 -47.92 1.94 1.34
N LYS A 57 -48.66 3.06 1.30
CA LYS A 57 -48.55 4.05 0.20
C LYS A 57 -47.13 4.59 0.09
N VAL A 58 -46.38 4.73 1.19
CA VAL A 58 -45.00 5.23 1.21
C VAL A 58 -44.05 4.38 0.35
N PHE A 59 -44.35 3.09 0.14
CA PHE A 59 -43.57 2.21 -0.72
C PHE A 59 -44.01 2.26 -2.18
N PHE A 60 -45.33 2.21 -2.41
CA PHE A 60 -45.93 1.93 -3.73
C PHE A 60 -46.56 3.16 -4.43
N SER A 61 -46.53 4.36 -3.85
CA SER A 61 -47.14 5.55 -4.44
C SER A 61 -46.36 6.09 -5.65
N GLY A 62 -46.74 5.65 -6.84
CA GLY A 62 -46.60 6.39 -8.11
C GLY A 62 -45.17 6.59 -8.65
N LYS A 63 -44.86 5.91 -9.77
CA LYS A 63 -43.76 6.29 -10.67
C LYS A 63 -44.13 7.56 -11.49
N SER A 64 -44.48 8.67 -10.83
CA SER A 64 -44.74 9.96 -11.50
C SER A 64 -43.41 10.65 -11.83
N GLY A 65 -43.19 10.97 -13.11
CA GLY A 65 -41.87 11.27 -13.68
C GLY A 65 -41.23 12.61 -13.32
N GLU A 66 -41.92 13.49 -12.61
CA GLU A 66 -41.43 14.82 -12.24
C GLU A 66 -41.29 14.93 -10.72
N ASP A 67 -40.06 14.82 -10.22
CA ASP A 67 -39.77 15.22 -8.85
C ASP A 67 -38.31 15.69 -8.67
N LEU A 68 -38.17 16.85 -8.03
CA LEU A 68 -36.90 17.57 -7.91
C LEU A 68 -35.96 16.84 -6.95
N ASP A 69 -34.64 16.92 -7.19
CA ASP A 69 -33.65 16.15 -6.41
C ASP A 69 -33.65 16.46 -4.90
N VAL A 70 -34.21 17.60 -4.50
CA VAL A 70 -34.31 18.07 -3.11
C VAL A 70 -35.14 17.14 -2.20
N ASP A 71 -36.27 16.58 -2.66
CA ASP A 71 -37.13 15.74 -1.79
C ASP A 71 -36.68 14.27 -1.73
N LYS A 72 -35.66 13.85 -2.51
CA LYS A 72 -35.32 12.42 -2.66
C LYS A 72 -34.72 11.82 -1.38
N ASN A 73 -33.91 12.58 -0.63
CA ASN A 73 -33.45 12.18 0.70
C ASN A 73 -34.59 12.14 1.73
N SER A 74 -35.54 13.09 1.63
CA SER A 74 -36.75 13.13 2.47
C SER A 74 -37.62 11.87 2.25
N LYS A 75 -37.86 11.47 1.00
CA LYS A 75 -38.54 10.20 0.66
C LYS A 75 -37.78 8.96 1.14
N ALA A 76 -36.45 8.92 1.01
CA ALA A 76 -35.63 7.82 1.51
C ALA A 76 -35.71 7.70 3.05
N MET A 77 -35.68 8.83 3.77
CA MET A 77 -35.89 8.86 5.23
C MET A 77 -37.31 8.42 5.61
N LYS A 78 -38.36 8.85 4.89
CA LYS A 78 -39.74 8.39 5.13
C LYS A 78 -39.87 6.87 4.90
N LYS A 79 -39.34 6.31 3.80
CA LYS A 79 -39.30 4.84 3.59
C LYS A 79 -38.59 4.11 4.75
N ARG A 80 -37.47 4.64 5.28
CA ARG A 80 -36.75 4.03 6.42
C ARG A 80 -37.57 4.06 7.71
N SER A 81 -38.14 5.21 8.09
CA SER A 81 -38.92 5.34 9.33
C SER A 81 -40.24 4.56 9.26
N THR A 82 -40.93 4.57 8.12
CA THR A 82 -42.12 3.75 7.89
C THR A 82 -41.83 2.24 7.93
N LEU A 83 -40.71 1.77 7.35
CA LEU A 83 -40.35 0.35 7.39
C LEU A 83 -40.06 -0.13 8.81
N LYS A 84 -39.33 0.68 9.61
CA LYS A 84 -39.09 0.38 11.03
C LYS A 84 -40.40 0.41 11.84
N LEU A 85 -41.26 1.41 11.62
CA LEU A 85 -42.57 1.46 12.29
C LEU A 85 -43.42 0.22 11.98
N LEU A 86 -43.49 -0.21 10.71
CA LEU A 86 -44.22 -1.43 10.34
C LEU A 86 -43.67 -2.67 11.05
N LEU A 87 -42.35 -2.85 11.13
CA LEU A 87 -41.72 -3.97 11.85
C LEU A 87 -42.08 -3.97 13.34
N GLU A 88 -42.00 -2.82 14.01
CA GLU A 88 -42.29 -2.71 15.45
C GLU A 88 -43.80 -2.91 15.73
N LEU A 89 -44.68 -2.40 14.86
CA LEU A 89 -46.12 -2.67 14.92
C LEU A 89 -46.47 -4.15 14.67
N TYR A 90 -45.68 -4.85 13.85
CA TYR A 90 -45.81 -6.30 13.67
C TYR A 90 -45.40 -7.06 14.93
N PHE A 91 -44.23 -6.75 15.50
CA PHE A 91 -43.76 -7.43 16.72
C PHE A 91 -44.67 -7.19 17.95
N VAL A 92 -45.35 -6.04 18.02
CA VAL A 92 -46.31 -5.71 19.09
C VAL A 92 -47.74 -6.22 18.78
N GLY A 93 -47.96 -6.90 17.65
CA GLY A 93 -49.27 -7.48 17.28
C GLY A 93 -50.32 -6.47 16.83
N VAL A 94 -49.94 -5.24 16.50
CA VAL A 94 -50.84 -4.22 15.93
C VAL A 94 -51.17 -4.53 14.46
N THR A 95 -50.35 -5.35 13.81
CA THR A 95 -50.64 -5.99 12.51
C THR A 95 -50.03 -7.39 12.45
N GLU A 96 -50.81 -8.39 12.01
CA GLU A 96 -50.38 -9.79 11.95
C GLU A 96 -50.00 -10.26 10.52
N ASP A 97 -50.28 -9.43 9.50
CA ASP A 97 -50.06 -9.80 8.10
C ASP A 97 -48.59 -9.63 7.68
N ASN A 98 -47.86 -10.75 7.58
CA ASN A 98 -46.48 -10.71 7.11
C ASN A 98 -46.33 -10.57 5.58
N SER A 99 -47.42 -10.64 4.80
CA SER A 99 -47.40 -10.44 3.35
C SER A 99 -47.05 -9.00 2.96
N ILE A 100 -47.37 -8.04 3.84
CA ILE A 100 -46.89 -6.65 3.82
C ILE A 100 -45.38 -6.59 3.52
N PHE A 101 -44.58 -7.31 4.31
CA PHE A 101 -43.13 -7.33 4.15
C PHE A 101 -42.68 -8.13 2.93
N ILE A 102 -43.37 -9.22 2.58
CA ILE A 102 -43.07 -9.97 1.34
C ILE A 102 -43.21 -9.05 0.12
N ASN A 103 -44.23 -8.20 0.09
CA ASN A 103 -44.48 -7.27 -1.01
C ASN A 103 -43.48 -6.10 -1.03
N ILE A 104 -43.16 -5.51 0.13
CA ILE A 104 -42.12 -4.46 0.23
C ILE A 104 -40.75 -5.01 -0.20
N ILE A 105 -40.35 -6.18 0.30
CA ILE A 105 -39.05 -6.76 -0.03
C ILE A 105 -38.98 -7.09 -1.53
N LYS A 106 -40.01 -7.71 -2.13
CA LYS A 106 -40.05 -7.99 -3.57
C LYS A 106 -39.86 -6.74 -4.44
N ASP A 107 -40.45 -5.60 -4.06
CA ASP A 107 -40.24 -4.31 -4.73
C ASP A 107 -38.79 -3.85 -4.58
N LEU A 108 -38.28 -3.79 -3.34
CA LEU A 108 -36.91 -3.35 -3.07
C LEU A 108 -35.85 -4.23 -3.75
N THR A 109 -36.08 -5.54 -3.86
CA THR A 109 -35.18 -6.51 -4.52
C THR A 109 -35.43 -6.67 -6.02
N SER A 110 -36.33 -5.89 -6.63
CA SER A 110 -36.62 -5.98 -8.07
C SER A 110 -35.37 -5.63 -8.89
N THR A 111 -35.11 -6.37 -9.98
CA THR A 111 -33.96 -6.12 -10.87
C THR A 111 -34.06 -4.78 -11.61
N GLU A 112 -35.27 -4.19 -11.74
CA GLU A 112 -35.43 -2.80 -12.19
C GLU A 112 -34.65 -1.79 -11.31
N ASN A 113 -34.52 -2.11 -10.02
CA ASN A 113 -33.91 -1.26 -8.99
C ASN A 113 -32.40 -1.49 -8.81
N LEU A 114 -31.75 -2.29 -9.68
CA LEU A 114 -30.29 -2.37 -9.77
C LEU A 114 -29.67 -1.16 -10.50
N LYS A 115 -30.49 -0.24 -11.02
CA LYS A 115 -30.04 1.03 -11.60
C LYS A 115 -29.61 2.01 -10.50
N ASP A 116 -28.29 2.27 -10.45
CA ASP A 116 -27.51 3.19 -9.62
C ASP A 116 -28.25 4.09 -8.59
N ARG A 117 -29.17 4.94 -9.07
CA ARG A 117 -29.93 5.91 -8.24
C ARG A 117 -30.89 5.24 -7.25
N PHE A 118 -31.43 4.06 -7.56
CA PHE A 118 -32.31 3.31 -6.66
C PHE A 118 -31.53 2.32 -5.78
N THR A 119 -30.50 1.68 -6.33
CA THR A 119 -29.68 0.64 -5.66
C THR A 119 -29.18 1.09 -4.30
N ARG A 120 -28.57 2.28 -4.21
CA ARG A 120 -28.05 2.84 -2.94
C ARG A 120 -29.12 2.97 -1.86
N THR A 121 -30.33 3.43 -2.23
CA THR A 121 -31.43 3.59 -1.26
C THR A 121 -31.95 2.23 -0.81
N ASN A 122 -32.18 1.32 -1.76
CA ASN A 122 -32.71 -0.01 -1.49
C ASN A 122 -31.74 -0.85 -0.63
N LEU A 123 -30.43 -0.81 -0.89
CA LEU A 123 -29.40 -1.44 -0.05
C LEU A 123 -29.53 -1.02 1.43
N THR A 124 -29.65 0.29 1.71
CA THR A 124 -29.79 0.77 3.11
C THR A 124 -31.12 0.34 3.76
N LEU A 125 -32.20 0.22 2.99
CA LEU A 125 -33.49 -0.28 3.48
C LEU A 125 -33.44 -1.79 3.77
N LEU A 126 -32.84 -2.55 2.85
CA LEU A 126 -32.67 -4.00 2.95
C LEU A 126 -31.73 -4.38 4.11
N ALA A 127 -30.60 -3.70 4.26
CA ALA A 127 -29.69 -3.91 5.40
C ALA A 127 -30.33 -3.51 6.74
N SER A 128 -31.14 -2.43 6.76
CA SER A 128 -31.93 -2.06 7.94
C SER A 128 -32.99 -3.10 8.29
N PHE A 129 -33.67 -3.66 7.27
CA PHE A 129 -34.65 -4.73 7.46
C PHE A 129 -33.98 -6.01 7.94
N ALA A 130 -32.87 -6.45 7.34
CA ALA A 130 -32.21 -7.70 7.70
C ALA A 130 -31.70 -7.71 9.15
N ARG A 131 -31.11 -6.60 9.63
CA ARG A 131 -30.68 -6.46 11.04
C ARG A 131 -31.82 -6.52 12.06
N GLN A 132 -33.01 -5.98 11.74
CA GLN A 132 -34.15 -5.89 12.67
C GLN A 132 -35.17 -7.04 12.50
N GLY A 133 -35.28 -7.57 11.28
CA GLY A 133 -36.18 -8.63 10.86
C GLY A 133 -35.51 -9.99 10.73
N ARG A 134 -34.48 -10.28 11.54
CA ARG A 134 -33.73 -11.56 11.57
C ARG A 134 -34.66 -12.79 11.45
N VAL A 135 -35.78 -12.78 12.17
CA VAL A 135 -36.81 -13.84 12.17
C VAL A 135 -37.48 -14.08 10.81
N PHE A 136 -37.65 -13.05 9.97
CA PHE A 136 -38.18 -13.17 8.58
C PHE A 136 -37.19 -13.89 7.67
N LEU A 137 -35.89 -13.69 7.89
CA LEU A 137 -34.83 -14.40 7.17
C LEU A 137 -34.55 -15.79 7.76
N GLY A 138 -34.99 -16.05 8.99
CA GLY A 138 -34.64 -17.26 9.74
C GLY A 138 -33.20 -17.24 10.29
N LEU A 139 -32.63 -16.05 10.46
CA LEU A 139 -31.38 -15.81 11.18
C LEU A 139 -31.66 -15.72 12.70
N PRO A 140 -30.67 -16.00 13.57
CA PRO A 140 -30.83 -15.84 15.01
C PRO A 140 -31.10 -14.36 15.39
N PRO A 141 -31.87 -14.09 16.46
CA PRO A 141 -32.05 -12.74 16.97
C PRO A 141 -30.73 -12.21 17.55
N SER A 142 -30.38 -10.97 17.23
CA SER A 142 -29.17 -10.32 17.77
C SER A 142 -29.45 -9.68 19.14
N GLY A 143 -29.48 -10.51 20.19
CA GLY A 143 -29.75 -10.08 21.57
C GLY A 143 -29.86 -11.27 22.53
N GLN A 144 -30.09 -11.00 23.82
CA GLN A 144 -30.32 -12.05 24.82
C GLN A 144 -31.61 -12.84 24.56
N GLU A 145 -31.64 -14.08 25.07
CA GLU A 145 -32.66 -15.13 24.89
C GLU A 145 -34.11 -14.68 25.19
N THR A 146 -34.27 -13.58 25.93
CA THR A 146 -35.56 -13.01 26.36
C THR A 146 -36.53 -12.67 25.22
N GLN A 147 -36.06 -12.53 23.97
CA GLN A 147 -36.95 -12.30 22.82
C GLN A 147 -37.62 -13.58 22.28
N GLU A 148 -37.08 -14.78 22.53
CA GLU A 148 -37.60 -16.00 21.91
C GLU A 148 -39.03 -16.34 22.35
N GLU A 149 -39.39 -16.11 23.61
CA GLU A 149 -40.74 -16.38 24.11
C GLU A 149 -41.79 -15.43 23.53
N PHE A 150 -41.43 -14.16 23.31
CA PHE A 150 -42.34 -13.17 22.74
C PHE A 150 -42.54 -13.38 21.23
N LEU A 151 -41.49 -13.81 20.52
CA LEU A 151 -41.55 -14.09 19.07
C LEU A 151 -42.30 -15.39 18.73
N LYS A 152 -42.50 -16.33 19.67
CA LYS A 152 -43.29 -17.56 19.45
C LYS A 152 -44.72 -17.29 18.96
N GLY A 153 -45.31 -16.13 19.26
CA GLY A 153 -46.67 -15.76 18.82
C GLY A 153 -46.80 -15.45 17.33
N HIS A 154 -45.74 -14.93 16.68
CA HIS A 154 -45.78 -14.44 15.30
C HIS A 154 -45.09 -15.44 14.34
N SER A 155 -45.80 -16.53 14.04
CA SER A 155 -45.28 -17.71 13.34
C SER A 155 -45.10 -17.54 11.82
N ILE A 156 -44.08 -16.80 11.41
CA ILE A 156 -43.62 -16.74 10.01
C ILE A 156 -43.26 -18.16 9.54
N THR A 157 -43.89 -18.66 8.48
CA THR A 157 -43.73 -20.05 8.04
C THR A 157 -42.38 -20.31 7.41
N THR A 158 -41.92 -21.57 7.43
CA THR A 158 -40.65 -21.98 6.83
C THR A 158 -40.55 -21.60 5.35
N ASP A 159 -41.66 -21.64 4.61
CA ASP A 159 -41.70 -21.27 3.19
C ASP A 159 -41.70 -19.75 2.97
N GLN A 160 -42.36 -18.97 3.85
CA GLN A 160 -42.21 -17.51 3.85
C GLN A 160 -40.74 -17.11 4.10
N LYS A 161 -40.06 -17.77 5.04
CA LYS A 161 -38.62 -17.56 5.28
C LYS A 161 -37.75 -17.92 4.07
N LYS A 162 -38.11 -18.95 3.29
CA LYS A 162 -37.45 -19.25 2.00
C LYS A 162 -37.66 -18.12 0.98
N VAL A 163 -38.87 -17.53 0.89
CA VAL A 163 -39.15 -16.40 -0.02
C VAL A 163 -38.30 -15.18 0.32
N PHE A 164 -38.21 -14.80 1.60
CA PHE A 164 -37.32 -13.71 2.02
C PHE A 164 -35.86 -14.00 1.69
N ARG A 165 -35.32 -15.16 2.11
CA ARG A 165 -33.91 -15.50 1.81
C ARG A 165 -33.63 -15.48 0.31
N LYS A 166 -34.48 -16.07 -0.53
CA LYS A 166 -34.28 -16.07 -1.99
C LYS A 166 -34.26 -14.65 -2.56
N ALA A 167 -35.18 -13.79 -2.17
CA ALA A 167 -35.22 -12.40 -2.63
C ALA A 167 -33.94 -11.63 -2.25
N PHE A 168 -33.47 -11.79 -1.00
CA PHE A 168 -32.24 -11.16 -0.53
C PHE A 168 -30.98 -11.70 -1.21
N HIS A 169 -30.85 -13.02 -1.42
CA HIS A 169 -29.68 -13.60 -2.11
C HIS A 169 -29.63 -13.17 -3.57
N THR A 170 -30.72 -13.34 -4.33
CA THR A 170 -30.76 -12.93 -5.76
C THR A 170 -30.52 -11.42 -5.95
N TYR A 171 -30.88 -10.58 -4.98
CA TYR A 171 -30.51 -9.16 -5.01
C TYR A 171 -29.04 -8.93 -4.65
N TYR A 172 -28.52 -9.65 -3.65
CA TYR A 172 -27.10 -9.60 -3.25
C TYR A 172 -26.17 -10.00 -4.39
N ASP A 173 -26.48 -11.09 -5.09
CA ASP A 173 -25.75 -11.57 -6.26
C ASP A 173 -25.70 -10.46 -7.34
N GLY A 174 -26.85 -9.86 -7.69
CA GLY A 174 -26.94 -8.79 -8.68
C GLY A 174 -26.27 -7.46 -8.30
N VAL A 175 -26.16 -7.13 -7.00
CA VAL A 175 -25.36 -5.95 -6.57
C VAL A 175 -23.87 -6.27 -6.44
N ALA A 176 -23.49 -7.54 -6.26
CA ALA A 176 -22.10 -7.98 -6.32
C ALA A 176 -21.58 -7.95 -7.77
N GLU A 177 -22.38 -8.40 -8.75
CA GLU A 177 -22.11 -8.22 -10.19
C GLU A 177 -21.98 -6.73 -10.56
N LEU A 178 -22.88 -5.88 -10.07
CA LEU A 178 -22.80 -4.42 -10.27
C LEU A 178 -21.50 -3.85 -9.69
N LEU A 179 -21.14 -4.23 -8.46
CA LEU A 179 -19.93 -3.77 -7.78
C LEU A 179 -18.65 -4.21 -8.51
N GLN A 180 -18.63 -5.43 -9.06
CA GLN A 180 -17.56 -5.92 -9.93
C GLN A 180 -17.47 -5.09 -11.23
N SER A 181 -18.61 -4.67 -11.80
CA SER A 181 -18.62 -3.83 -13.01
C SER A 181 -18.16 -2.38 -12.76
N GLU A 182 -18.51 -1.76 -11.62
CA GLU A 182 -17.94 -0.45 -11.22
C GLU A 182 -16.43 -0.57 -10.97
N HIS A 183 -15.97 -1.65 -10.32
CA HIS A 183 -14.56 -1.92 -10.04
C HIS A 183 -13.73 -2.08 -11.33
N ALA A 184 -14.21 -2.89 -12.29
CA ALA A 184 -13.57 -3.04 -13.59
C ALA A 184 -13.51 -1.72 -14.38
N SER A 185 -14.59 -0.92 -14.31
CA SER A 185 -14.64 0.41 -14.95
C SER A 185 -13.63 1.38 -14.33
N LEU A 186 -13.46 1.33 -13.01
CA LEU A 186 -12.49 2.15 -12.27
C LEU A 186 -11.06 1.77 -12.64
N HIS A 187 -10.74 0.47 -12.71
CA HIS A 187 -9.41 0.01 -13.14
C HIS A 187 -9.12 0.26 -14.63
N GLN A 188 -10.13 0.23 -15.51
CA GLN A 188 -9.96 0.70 -16.89
C GLN A 188 -9.52 2.16 -16.93
N MET A 189 -10.20 3.03 -16.16
CA MET A 189 -9.87 4.45 -16.06
C MET A 189 -8.46 4.69 -15.52
N GLU A 190 -8.03 3.95 -14.48
CA GLU A 190 -6.65 4.03 -13.96
C GLU A 190 -5.60 3.63 -15.01
N HIS A 191 -5.87 2.62 -15.83
CA HIS A 191 -4.99 2.18 -16.91
C HIS A 191 -4.96 3.18 -18.09
N GLU A 192 -6.07 3.86 -18.36
CA GLU A 192 -6.15 4.94 -19.35
C GLU A 192 -5.44 6.21 -18.87
N ASP A 193 -5.59 6.59 -17.60
CA ASP A 193 -4.87 7.72 -16.99
C ASP A 193 -3.35 7.48 -16.95
N VAL A 194 -2.89 6.25 -16.65
CA VAL A 194 -1.45 5.90 -16.74
C VAL A 194 -0.93 6.02 -18.17
N LYS A 195 -1.69 5.62 -19.19
CA LYS A 195 -1.31 5.82 -20.61
C LYS A 195 -1.26 7.30 -20.97
N MET A 196 -2.25 8.09 -20.54
CA MET A 196 -2.32 9.53 -20.78
C MET A 196 -1.16 10.28 -20.12
N PHE A 197 -0.85 9.97 -18.86
CA PHE A 197 0.30 10.50 -18.12
C PHE A 197 1.61 10.19 -18.85
N ASN A 198 1.83 8.92 -19.24
CA ASN A 198 3.03 8.52 -19.99
C ASN A 198 3.14 9.16 -21.39
N ALA A 199 2.04 9.62 -21.98
CA ALA A 199 2.00 10.22 -23.32
C ALA A 199 2.01 11.76 -23.34
N LYS A 200 1.55 12.41 -22.26
CA LYS A 200 1.32 13.88 -22.21
C LYS A 200 1.88 14.57 -20.96
N GLY A 201 2.40 13.83 -19.98
CA GLY A 201 2.97 14.37 -18.74
C GLY A 201 1.96 14.66 -17.63
N GLU A 202 0.73 15.05 -17.97
CA GLU A 202 -0.34 15.37 -17.00
C GLU A 202 -1.70 14.79 -17.45
N PRO A 203 -2.56 14.34 -16.52
CA PRO A 203 -3.95 14.00 -16.81
C PRO A 203 -4.82 15.26 -16.91
N SER A 204 -5.92 15.21 -17.65
CA SER A 204 -6.89 16.30 -17.75
C SER A 204 -7.73 16.46 -16.48
N ASP A 205 -8.07 17.70 -16.11
CA ASP A 205 -8.98 18.00 -14.98
C ASP A 205 -10.31 17.23 -15.09
N ASP A 206 -10.87 17.10 -16.30
CA ASP A 206 -12.08 16.31 -16.56
C ASP A 206 -11.89 14.81 -16.25
N ASN A 207 -10.72 14.24 -16.56
CA ASN A 207 -10.39 12.85 -16.22
C ASN A 207 -10.35 12.68 -14.70
N VAL A 208 -9.56 13.50 -14.01
CA VAL A 208 -9.45 13.48 -12.53
C VAL A 208 -10.82 13.66 -11.88
N SER A 209 -11.61 14.61 -12.38
CA SER A 209 -12.98 14.86 -11.92
C SER A 209 -13.94 13.70 -12.20
N SER A 210 -13.72 12.92 -13.26
CA SER A 210 -14.53 11.71 -13.58
C SER A 210 -14.12 10.52 -12.70
N TYR A 211 -12.82 10.29 -12.52
CA TYR A 211 -12.25 9.25 -11.67
C TYR A 211 -12.68 9.43 -10.21
N GLU A 212 -12.58 10.66 -9.67
CA GLU A 212 -13.08 10.95 -8.33
C GLU A 212 -14.57 10.62 -8.16
N LYS A 213 -15.42 10.93 -9.15
CA LYS A 213 -16.88 10.67 -9.08
C LYS A 213 -17.17 9.17 -9.11
N LEU A 214 -16.54 8.44 -10.04
CA LEU A 214 -16.69 6.99 -10.15
C LEU A 214 -16.17 6.29 -8.89
N ARG A 215 -14.99 6.71 -8.40
CA ARG A 215 -14.41 6.18 -7.16
C ARG A 215 -15.28 6.47 -5.95
N LYS A 216 -15.82 7.69 -5.80
CA LYS A 216 -16.78 8.04 -4.73
C LYS A 216 -18.11 7.28 -4.85
N SER A 217 -18.51 6.83 -6.05
CA SER A 217 -19.62 5.88 -6.25
C SER A 217 -19.26 4.50 -5.71
N TYR A 218 -18.17 3.91 -6.22
CA TYR A 218 -17.69 2.58 -5.87
C TYR A 218 -17.47 2.42 -4.36
N ASP A 219 -16.75 3.36 -3.74
CA ASP A 219 -16.52 3.45 -2.30
C ASP A 219 -17.84 3.45 -1.48
N HIS A 220 -18.91 4.02 -2.04
CA HIS A 220 -20.22 4.07 -1.38
C HIS A 220 -21.05 2.81 -1.68
N LEU A 221 -20.96 2.24 -2.88
CA LEU A 221 -21.58 0.96 -3.21
C LEU A 221 -20.98 -0.17 -2.37
N TYR A 222 -19.65 -0.28 -2.31
CA TYR A 222 -18.92 -1.28 -1.53
C TYR A 222 -19.33 -1.28 -0.05
N ARG A 223 -19.37 -0.09 0.58
CA ARG A 223 -19.81 0.06 1.99
C ARG A 223 -21.26 -0.39 2.20
N ASN A 224 -22.16 -0.10 1.25
CA ASN A 224 -23.56 -0.52 1.35
C ASN A 224 -23.76 -2.02 1.09
N VAL A 225 -23.03 -2.62 0.14
CA VAL A 225 -23.08 -4.06 -0.14
C VAL A 225 -22.48 -4.85 1.03
N SER A 226 -21.34 -4.43 1.58
CA SER A 226 -20.75 -5.03 2.77
C SER A 226 -21.64 -4.88 4.01
N SER A 227 -22.33 -3.74 4.16
CA SER A 227 -23.36 -3.55 5.20
C SER A 227 -24.61 -4.41 4.98
N LEU A 228 -24.88 -4.91 3.77
CA LEU A 228 -25.94 -5.88 3.53
C LEU A 228 -25.46 -7.31 3.81
N ALA A 229 -24.21 -7.64 3.44
CA ALA A 229 -23.58 -8.93 3.76
C ALA A 229 -23.57 -9.18 5.28
N GLU A 230 -23.05 -8.23 6.06
CA GLU A 230 -23.05 -8.27 7.53
C GLU A 230 -24.46 -8.46 8.10
N ALA A 231 -25.46 -7.77 7.55
CA ALA A 231 -26.84 -7.85 7.99
C ALA A 231 -27.52 -9.20 7.67
N LEU A 232 -26.92 -10.00 6.77
CA LEU A 232 -27.37 -11.33 6.36
C LEU A 232 -26.53 -12.47 6.97
N ASP A 233 -25.56 -12.16 7.84
CA ASP A 233 -24.51 -13.07 8.33
C ASP A 233 -23.67 -13.71 7.19
N MET A 234 -23.52 -12.98 6.07
CA MET A 234 -22.72 -13.36 4.90
C MET A 234 -21.38 -12.61 4.89
N GLN A 235 -20.36 -13.17 4.25
CA GLN A 235 -19.12 -12.42 3.99
C GLN A 235 -19.31 -11.41 2.84
N PRO A 236 -18.67 -10.23 2.92
CA PRO A 236 -18.67 -9.25 1.83
C PRO A 236 -18.04 -9.84 0.56
N PRO A 237 -18.33 -9.27 -0.63
CA PRO A 237 -17.78 -9.79 -1.87
C PRO A 237 -16.27 -9.55 -1.92
N VAL A 238 -15.51 -10.61 -2.21
CA VAL A 238 -14.08 -10.52 -2.49
C VAL A 238 -13.91 -9.95 -3.90
N MET A 239 -13.15 -8.87 -4.00
CA MET A 239 -12.79 -8.25 -5.28
C MET A 239 -11.50 -8.89 -5.83
N PRO A 240 -11.32 -9.02 -7.15
CA PRO A 240 -10.08 -9.57 -7.72
C PRO A 240 -8.85 -8.72 -7.35
N GLU A 241 -7.84 -9.36 -6.74
CA GLU A 241 -6.57 -8.73 -6.38
C GLU A 241 -5.58 -8.72 -7.56
N ASP A 242 -5.94 -8.01 -8.64
CA ASP A 242 -5.13 -7.94 -9.87
C ASP A 242 -3.92 -6.98 -9.75
N GLY A 243 -3.06 -7.22 -8.75
CA GLY A 243 -1.71 -6.64 -8.61
C GLY A 243 -1.59 -5.12 -8.39
N HIS A 244 -2.68 -4.38 -8.58
CA HIS A 244 -2.76 -2.92 -8.55
C HIS A 244 -3.65 -2.39 -7.41
N THR A 245 -4.57 -3.20 -6.86
CA THR A 245 -5.31 -2.91 -5.61
C THR A 245 -4.36 -2.58 -4.45
N THR A 246 -3.19 -3.24 -4.44
CA THR A 246 -2.10 -2.96 -3.50
C THR A 246 -1.58 -1.51 -3.56
N ARG A 247 -1.98 -0.67 -4.54
CA ARG A 247 -1.54 0.73 -4.61
C ARG A 247 -2.08 1.58 -3.45
N GLN A 248 -3.31 1.31 -2.97
CA GLN A 248 -3.85 2.05 -1.81
C GLN A 248 -3.10 1.70 -0.53
N GLU A 249 -2.90 0.40 -0.28
CA GLU A 249 -2.16 -0.05 0.91
C GLU A 249 -0.66 0.22 0.82
N ARG A 250 -0.06 0.18 -0.38
CA ARG A 250 1.35 0.60 -0.58
C ARG A 250 1.55 2.08 -0.36
N TYR A 251 0.59 2.96 -0.67
CA TYR A 251 0.72 4.36 -0.29
C TYR A 251 0.67 4.52 1.23
N ASN A 252 -0.33 3.95 1.91
CA ASN A 252 -0.41 3.99 3.38
C ASN A 252 0.81 3.33 4.07
N ALA A 253 1.34 2.24 3.53
CA ALA A 253 2.50 1.52 4.09
C ALA A 253 3.85 2.16 3.75
N LEU A 254 3.97 2.88 2.63
CA LEU A 254 5.15 3.71 2.32
C LEU A 254 5.12 5.01 3.13
N GLU A 255 3.93 5.54 3.43
CA GLU A 255 3.72 6.64 4.37
C GLU A 255 4.03 6.21 5.82
N ALA A 256 3.89 4.91 6.14
CA ALA A 256 4.28 4.28 7.40
C ALA A 256 5.68 3.64 7.42
N LEU A 257 6.52 3.83 6.38
CA LEU A 257 7.90 3.31 6.35
C LEU A 257 8.84 4.03 7.33
N TRP A 258 8.48 5.25 7.73
CA TRP A 258 9.29 6.12 8.57
C TRP A 258 8.47 6.52 9.81
N ASP A 259 9.08 6.43 11.00
CA ASP A 259 8.43 6.78 12.27
C ASP A 259 8.03 8.27 12.35
N ASP A 260 8.71 9.12 11.58
CA ASP A 260 8.52 10.57 11.52
C ASP A 260 9.03 11.18 10.20
N GLU A 261 8.69 12.45 9.94
CA GLU A 261 9.02 13.17 8.70
C GLU A 261 10.48 13.62 8.61
N ASP A 262 11.16 13.91 9.73
CA ASP A 262 12.59 14.26 9.71
C ASP A 262 13.43 13.03 9.34
N THR A 263 13.04 11.85 9.82
CA THR A 263 13.56 10.55 9.40
C THR A 263 13.29 10.29 7.92
N ARG A 264 12.07 10.51 7.40
CA ARG A 264 11.79 10.44 5.95
C ARG A 264 12.74 11.35 5.16
N ALA A 265 12.86 12.61 5.56
CA ALA A 265 13.71 13.59 4.90
C ALA A 265 15.21 13.24 4.96
N PHE A 266 15.66 12.49 5.98
CA PHE A 266 17.04 11.99 6.05
C PHE A 266 17.35 10.93 4.98
N TYR A 267 16.41 10.07 4.61
CA TYR A 267 16.64 9.04 3.59
C TYR A 267 16.25 9.49 2.17
N GLU A 268 15.23 10.33 2.02
CA GLU A 268 14.67 10.68 0.71
C GLU A 268 15.14 12.05 0.18
N CYS A 269 15.43 13.03 1.04
CA CYS A 269 15.89 14.36 0.63
C CYS A 269 17.42 14.48 0.63
N LEU A 270 18.07 13.90 -0.38
CA LEU A 270 19.51 14.07 -0.66
C LEU A 270 19.81 15.47 -1.25
N PRO A 271 21.00 16.08 -1.01
CA PRO A 271 21.37 17.35 -1.61
C PRO A 271 21.77 17.18 -3.09
N ASP A 272 21.37 18.12 -3.95
CA ASP A 272 21.84 18.14 -5.34
C ASP A 272 23.27 18.69 -5.42
N LEU A 273 24.23 17.80 -5.64
CA LEU A 273 25.64 18.16 -5.80
C LEU A 273 25.89 19.15 -6.95
N ARG A 274 25.05 19.18 -7.99
CA ARG A 274 25.19 20.11 -9.12
C ARG A 274 24.89 21.56 -8.75
N ALA A 275 24.15 21.79 -7.67
CA ALA A 275 23.90 23.13 -7.13
C ALA A 275 25.10 23.70 -6.32
N PHE A 276 25.97 22.82 -5.79
CA PHE A 276 27.08 23.19 -4.90
C PHE A 276 28.48 22.96 -5.50
N VAL A 277 28.59 22.20 -6.59
CA VAL A 277 29.86 21.77 -7.18
C VAL A 277 29.82 21.91 -8.70
N PRO A 278 30.82 22.57 -9.34
CA PRO A 278 30.95 22.60 -10.79
C PRO A 278 31.02 21.20 -11.42
N ALA A 279 30.24 20.97 -12.49
CA ALA A 279 30.10 19.65 -13.14
C ALA A 279 31.42 18.98 -13.54
N VAL A 280 32.45 19.77 -13.89
CA VAL A 280 33.82 19.31 -14.19
C VAL A 280 34.43 18.49 -13.04
N LEU A 281 34.15 18.84 -11.78
CA LEU A 281 34.63 18.12 -10.60
C LEU A 281 33.76 16.88 -10.27
N LEU A 282 32.51 16.86 -10.73
CA LEU A 282 31.62 15.69 -10.60
C LEU A 282 31.99 14.57 -11.59
N GLY A 283 32.78 14.90 -12.63
CA GLY A 283 33.29 13.93 -13.61
C GLY A 283 32.41 13.77 -14.86
N GLU A 284 31.46 14.68 -15.06
CA GLU A 284 30.63 14.73 -16.27
C GLU A 284 31.46 15.31 -17.44
N ALA A 285 31.87 14.44 -18.37
CA ALA A 285 32.41 14.87 -19.66
C ALA A 285 31.25 15.18 -20.61
N GLU A 286 31.24 16.36 -21.23
CA GLU A 286 30.16 16.80 -22.10
C GLU A 286 29.90 15.82 -23.27
N PRO A 287 28.68 15.27 -23.42
CA PRO A 287 28.22 14.82 -24.72
C PRO A 287 28.00 16.07 -25.58
N LYS A 288 28.83 16.27 -26.60
CA LYS A 288 28.83 17.49 -27.44
C LYS A 288 27.41 17.85 -27.90
N ALA A 289 26.90 18.98 -27.41
CA ALA A 289 25.71 19.60 -27.99
C ALA A 289 26.01 20.01 -29.43
N ASN A 290 25.18 19.59 -30.38
CA ASN A 290 25.20 20.08 -31.74
C ASN A 290 23.94 20.91 -31.96
N GLU A 291 24.01 22.20 -31.61
CA GLU A 291 22.90 23.13 -31.79
C GLU A 291 22.51 23.25 -33.26
N HIS A 292 21.21 23.20 -33.54
CA HIS A 292 20.62 23.96 -34.64
C HIS A 292 19.17 24.31 -34.33
N SER A 293 18.92 25.61 -34.14
CA SER A 293 17.58 26.17 -33.89
C SER A 293 17.28 27.30 -34.90
N VAL A 294 16.38 27.04 -35.85
CA VAL A 294 15.75 28.07 -36.70
C VAL A 294 14.26 27.71 -36.87
N LYS A 295 13.43 28.71 -37.18
CA LYS A 295 11.97 28.70 -37.01
C LYS A 295 11.18 28.38 -38.29
N THR A 296 10.03 27.74 -38.10
CA THR A 296 8.71 28.01 -38.70
C THR A 296 8.60 28.55 -40.14
N GLN A 297 7.97 27.78 -41.05
CA GLN A 297 6.82 28.24 -41.86
C GLN A 297 6.04 27.05 -42.47
N ASP A 298 4.75 27.26 -42.81
CA ASP A 298 3.85 26.28 -43.45
C ASP A 298 4.19 25.95 -44.92
N GLN A 299 3.91 24.70 -45.33
CA GLN A 299 2.83 24.43 -46.30
C GLN A 299 2.45 22.95 -46.44
N SER A 300 1.20 22.71 -46.81
CA SER A 300 0.56 21.40 -47.03
C SER A 300 0.61 20.94 -48.50
N ASN A 301 0.70 19.63 -48.74
CA ASN A 301 0.01 19.02 -49.89
C ASN A 301 -0.29 17.52 -49.68
N GLU A 302 -1.21 16.97 -50.47
CA GLU A 302 -1.80 15.62 -50.30
C GLU A 302 -1.22 14.53 -51.25
N LEU A 303 -1.85 13.33 -51.18
CA LEU A 303 -1.77 12.08 -51.99
C LEU A 303 -1.16 10.89 -51.20
N ALA A 304 -1.81 9.73 -50.99
CA ALA A 304 -2.63 8.83 -51.84
C ALA A 304 -1.77 8.01 -52.84
N THR A 305 -1.93 6.68 -53.04
CA THR A 305 -2.93 5.69 -52.50
C THR A 305 -2.41 4.24 -52.62
N GLU A 306 -3.14 3.27 -52.02
CA GLU A 306 -3.25 1.82 -52.38
C GLU A 306 -2.01 0.88 -52.24
N SER A 307 -2.12 -0.28 -51.56
CA SER A 307 -2.63 -1.64 -51.97
C SER A 307 -1.56 -2.46 -52.73
N ASP A 308 -1.42 -3.80 -52.63
CA ASP A 308 -2.44 -4.87 -52.50
C ASP A 308 -1.93 -6.20 -51.83
N GLN A 309 -2.74 -7.27 -51.88
CA GLN A 309 -2.71 -8.55 -51.15
C GLN A 309 -1.69 -9.62 -51.63
N GLY A 310 -1.53 -10.73 -50.87
CA GLY A 310 -0.90 -11.98 -51.37
C GLY A 310 -0.57 -13.10 -50.34
N GLN A 311 -1.51 -14.03 -50.11
CA GLN A 311 -1.32 -15.35 -49.45
C GLN A 311 -1.48 -16.49 -50.50
N PRO A 312 -1.36 -17.82 -50.20
CA PRO A 312 -0.87 -18.58 -49.03
C PRO A 312 0.29 -19.58 -49.44
N THR A 313 0.47 -20.90 -49.16
CA THR A 313 -0.18 -22.03 -48.42
C THR A 313 0.78 -23.25 -48.30
N GLN A 314 0.69 -24.07 -47.23
CA GLN A 314 0.90 -25.57 -47.16
C GLN A 314 2.30 -26.20 -47.47
N ASP A 315 2.73 -27.43 -47.07
CA ASP A 315 2.37 -28.49 -46.06
C ASP A 315 3.48 -29.61 -46.10
N MET A 316 3.61 -30.71 -45.31
CA MET A 316 2.99 -31.30 -44.09
C MET A 316 3.93 -32.38 -43.45
N ALA A 317 3.82 -32.63 -42.12
CA ALA A 317 4.11 -33.89 -41.36
C ALA A 317 5.54 -34.52 -41.44
N GLU A 318 6.00 -35.50 -40.62
CA GLU A 318 5.47 -36.43 -39.57
C GLU A 318 6.43 -36.43 -38.31
N VAL A 319 6.01 -36.54 -37.03
CA VAL A 319 5.53 -37.71 -36.21
C VAL A 319 6.65 -38.77 -35.94
N SER A 320 6.97 -39.30 -34.74
CA SER A 320 6.24 -39.45 -33.44
C SER A 320 7.13 -39.47 -32.15
N ALA A 321 6.49 -39.82 -31.01
CA ALA A 321 6.92 -39.89 -29.59
C ALA A 321 7.86 -41.11 -29.21
N GLU A 322 8.19 -41.50 -27.96
CA GLU A 322 7.71 -41.16 -26.59
C GLU A 322 8.69 -41.63 -25.45
N SER A 323 8.65 -40.96 -24.27
CA SER A 323 8.95 -41.50 -22.90
C SER A 323 10.36 -42.00 -22.48
N GLY A 324 10.63 -42.01 -21.15
CA GLY A 324 11.77 -42.70 -20.52
C GLY A 324 12.28 -42.06 -19.20
N THR A 325 12.33 -42.81 -18.09
CA THR A 325 12.49 -42.23 -16.72
C THR A 325 13.55 -42.94 -15.86
N LEU A 326 14.35 -42.17 -15.09
CA LEU A 326 15.10 -42.50 -13.84
C LEU A 326 15.93 -43.81 -13.73
N ARG A 327 17.24 -43.70 -13.41
CA ARG A 327 17.84 -44.27 -12.17
C ARG A 327 19.31 -43.88 -11.87
N GLU A 328 19.79 -44.28 -10.69
CA GLU A 328 21.02 -43.83 -9.99
C GLU A 328 22.16 -44.88 -9.96
N GLY A 329 23.38 -44.46 -9.58
CA GLY A 329 24.10 -45.14 -8.47
C GLY A 329 25.60 -45.53 -8.59
N LYS A 330 26.47 -44.84 -7.81
CA LYS A 330 27.82 -45.23 -7.29
C LYS A 330 28.96 -45.48 -8.33
N GLY A 331 30.25 -45.20 -8.08
CA GLY A 331 31.04 -44.65 -6.95
C GLY A 331 32.45 -44.21 -7.45
N THR A 332 33.62 -44.27 -6.77
CA THR A 332 34.05 -44.74 -5.42
C THR A 332 35.45 -44.16 -5.07
N GLU A 333 35.70 -43.82 -3.79
CA GLU A 333 36.98 -43.57 -3.05
C GLU A 333 38.34 -43.16 -3.70
N LYS A 334 38.91 -42.02 -3.24
CA LYS A 334 40.20 -41.87 -2.47
C LYS A 334 40.73 -40.41 -2.56
N GLY A 335 41.33 -39.78 -1.54
CA GLY A 335 41.52 -40.18 -0.13
C GLY A 335 42.95 -39.94 0.40
N LYS A 336 43.24 -38.76 0.98
CA LYS A 336 44.32 -38.57 1.97
C LYS A 336 44.30 -37.21 2.67
N ASP A 337 44.39 -37.24 4.00
CA ASP A 337 44.47 -36.09 4.89
C ASP A 337 45.89 -35.55 5.06
N LYS A 338 46.01 -34.30 5.55
CA LYS A 338 46.86 -34.03 6.71
C LYS A 338 46.52 -32.73 7.44
N GLU A 339 46.26 -32.89 8.73
CA GLU A 339 46.25 -31.86 9.77
C GLU A 339 47.71 -31.49 10.18
N GLU A 340 48.05 -30.58 11.10
CA GLU A 340 47.26 -29.77 12.05
C GLU A 340 48.08 -28.55 12.57
N LYS A 341 47.37 -27.64 13.27
CA LYS A 341 47.77 -26.85 14.46
C LYS A 341 48.64 -25.57 14.38
N ASP A 342 48.14 -24.58 15.12
CA ASP A 342 48.75 -23.32 15.53
C ASP A 342 49.97 -23.45 16.46
N LYS A 343 50.72 -22.34 16.56
CA LYS A 343 50.85 -21.62 17.85
C LYS A 343 51.37 -20.19 17.72
N GLU A 344 50.75 -19.28 18.46
CA GLU A 344 51.30 -17.96 18.74
C GLU A 344 52.60 -18.04 19.57
N LYS A 345 53.44 -16.99 19.47
CA LYS A 345 53.97 -16.32 20.65
C LYS A 345 54.54 -14.93 20.37
N VAL A 346 54.14 -13.96 21.19
CA VAL A 346 54.72 -12.60 21.25
C VAL A 346 56.09 -12.64 21.93
N LYS A 347 57.05 -11.85 21.41
CA LYS A 347 58.09 -11.16 22.21
C LYS A 347 58.85 -10.10 21.42
N ASP A 348 58.83 -8.87 21.92
CA ASP A 348 59.86 -7.84 21.72
C ASP A 348 61.03 -8.10 22.71
N PRO A 349 62.26 -7.61 22.49
CA PRO A 349 62.57 -6.26 22.99
C PRO A 349 63.60 -5.41 22.17
N GLU A 350 63.60 -4.11 22.48
CA GLU A 350 64.54 -3.05 22.06
C GLU A 350 66.05 -3.36 22.23
N LYS A 351 66.94 -2.79 21.38
CA LYS A 351 67.67 -1.52 21.69
C LYS A 351 68.77 -1.02 20.71
N GLU A 352 68.75 0.30 20.49
CA GLU A 352 69.85 1.29 20.39
C GLU A 352 71.01 1.22 19.35
N LYS A 353 71.31 2.43 18.80
CA LYS A 353 72.58 2.98 18.25
C LYS A 353 73.06 2.47 16.85
N GLY A 354 73.64 3.31 15.98
CA GLY A 354 73.72 4.79 15.97
C GLY A 354 74.98 5.36 15.29
N LYS A 355 74.85 6.52 14.62
CA LYS A 355 75.92 7.36 13.95
C LYS A 355 76.62 6.70 12.74
N GLU A 356 77.27 7.39 11.79
CA GLU A 356 77.26 8.77 11.22
C GLU A 356 78.25 8.76 10.03
N LYS A 357 77.98 9.48 8.92
CA LYS A 357 78.90 10.36 8.14
C LYS A 357 78.65 10.42 6.62
N ASP A 358 78.30 11.63 6.17
CA ASP A 358 78.75 12.24 4.90
C ASP A 358 80.21 12.78 5.10
N PRO A 359 81.00 13.22 4.09
CA PRO A 359 80.63 14.33 3.18
C PRO A 359 81.14 14.29 1.71
N GLU A 360 80.40 14.96 0.82
CA GLU A 360 80.86 15.79 -0.33
C GLU A 360 81.68 15.12 -1.48
N LYS A 361 81.45 15.47 -2.77
CA LYS A 361 81.50 16.85 -3.31
C LYS A 361 80.82 17.03 -4.69
N GLU A 362 80.81 18.27 -5.16
CA GLU A 362 80.00 18.81 -6.27
C GLU A 362 80.42 18.43 -7.70
N LYS A 363 79.44 18.45 -8.64
CA LYS A 363 79.36 19.41 -9.77
C LYS A 363 78.09 19.23 -10.62
N GLY A 364 77.64 20.32 -11.28
CA GLY A 364 76.64 20.26 -12.37
C GLY A 364 75.38 21.12 -12.17
N LYS A 365 75.46 22.44 -12.41
CA LYS A 365 74.29 23.34 -12.48
C LYS A 365 73.64 23.29 -13.87
N GLU A 366 72.64 22.42 -14.10
CA GLU A 366 71.80 22.52 -15.31
C GLU A 366 70.44 21.78 -15.24
N LYS A 367 69.78 21.72 -14.07
CA LYS A 367 68.45 21.05 -13.91
C LYS A 367 67.41 21.80 -13.04
N ASP A 368 67.51 23.12 -12.90
CA ASP A 368 66.64 23.92 -12.03
C ASP A 368 65.22 24.21 -12.59
N ALA A 369 64.97 23.94 -13.88
CA ALA A 369 63.65 24.12 -14.50
C ALA A 369 62.75 22.88 -14.31
N GLU A 370 63.21 21.70 -14.75
CA GLU A 370 62.43 20.46 -14.70
C GLU A 370 62.12 20.03 -13.26
N ARG A 371 63.12 20.08 -12.36
CA ARG A 371 62.96 19.68 -10.97
C ARG A 371 61.94 20.51 -10.20
N LYS A 372 61.68 21.77 -10.58
CA LYS A 372 60.61 22.55 -9.97
C LYS A 372 59.23 22.03 -10.37
N GLY A 373 59.00 21.77 -11.66
CA GLY A 373 57.72 21.24 -12.15
C GLY A 373 57.39 19.84 -11.62
N GLU A 374 58.39 18.98 -11.40
CA GLU A 374 58.19 17.68 -10.75
C GLU A 374 57.93 17.83 -9.24
N ASN A 375 58.75 18.59 -8.52
CA ASN A 375 58.62 18.80 -7.08
C ASN A 375 57.32 19.54 -6.72
N GLU A 376 56.83 20.45 -7.57
CA GLU A 376 55.51 21.08 -7.44
C GLU A 376 54.36 20.09 -7.73
N LYS A 377 54.49 19.19 -8.71
CA LYS A 377 53.50 18.11 -8.94
C LYS A 377 53.48 17.08 -7.82
N GLU A 378 54.61 16.77 -7.20
CA GLU A 378 54.68 15.92 -6.02
C GLU A 378 54.09 16.63 -4.79
N LYS A 379 54.39 17.91 -4.58
CA LYS A 379 53.77 18.73 -3.53
C LYS A 379 52.26 18.87 -3.72
N LEU A 380 51.78 19.06 -4.94
CA LEU A 380 50.35 19.15 -5.22
C LEU A 380 49.64 17.83 -4.90
N LYS A 381 50.17 16.69 -5.35
CA LYS A 381 49.66 15.35 -4.99
C LYS A 381 49.76 15.06 -3.49
N SER A 382 50.81 15.55 -2.83
CA SER A 382 50.96 15.46 -1.37
C SER A 382 49.92 16.30 -0.63
N LEU A 383 49.56 17.46 -1.18
CA LEU A 383 48.55 18.36 -0.61
C LEU A 383 47.13 17.84 -0.85
N GLU A 384 46.82 17.37 -2.06
CA GLU A 384 45.59 16.63 -2.39
C GLU A 384 45.43 15.40 -1.49
N GLY A 385 46.51 14.65 -1.28
CA GLY A 385 46.57 13.51 -0.37
C GLY A 385 46.27 13.89 1.08
N ALA A 386 46.93 14.94 1.60
CA ALA A 386 46.71 15.44 2.96
C ALA A 386 45.30 16.01 3.17
N ASN A 387 44.75 16.74 2.18
CA ASN A 387 43.39 17.27 2.22
C ASN A 387 42.35 16.14 2.28
N LEU A 388 42.53 15.10 1.47
CA LEU A 388 41.69 13.91 1.52
C LEU A 388 41.83 13.17 2.87
N ASP A 389 43.04 12.96 3.37
CA ASP A 389 43.24 12.24 4.62
C ASP A 389 42.69 13.03 5.83
N ALA A 390 42.72 14.37 5.79
CA ALA A 390 42.04 15.23 6.76
C ALA A 390 40.50 15.16 6.66
N LEU A 391 39.93 15.03 5.45
CA LEU A 391 38.50 14.79 5.24
C LEU A 391 38.09 13.43 5.84
N LEU A 392 38.90 12.39 5.63
CA LEU A 392 38.67 11.07 6.20
C LEU A 392 38.80 11.04 7.74
N GLN A 393 39.58 11.94 8.36
CA GLN A 393 39.54 12.12 9.82
C GLN A 393 38.24 12.79 10.29
N ARG A 394 37.75 13.83 9.58
CA ARG A 394 36.46 14.47 9.90
C ARG A 394 35.28 13.51 9.78
N LEU A 395 35.34 12.58 8.82
CA LEU A 395 34.32 11.54 8.58
C LEU A 395 34.06 10.67 9.83
N LEU A 396 35.10 10.36 10.62
CA LEU A 396 34.99 9.54 11.85
C LEU A 396 34.14 10.17 12.96
N GLY A 397 33.96 11.50 12.94
CA GLY A 397 33.12 12.24 13.88
C GLY A 397 31.78 12.68 13.29
N CYS A 398 31.39 12.15 12.13
CA CYS A 398 30.28 12.68 11.35
C CYS A 398 28.91 12.16 11.81
N VAL A 399 28.33 12.84 12.80
CA VAL A 399 27.08 12.44 13.49
C VAL A 399 25.88 13.38 13.25
N SER A 400 25.87 14.14 12.14
CA SER A 400 24.70 14.94 11.75
C SER A 400 24.52 15.03 10.23
N ARG A 401 23.28 15.34 9.79
CA ARG A 401 22.90 15.51 8.38
C ARG A 401 23.73 16.60 7.68
N ASP A 402 23.80 17.80 8.27
CA ASP A 402 24.48 18.94 7.64
C ASP A 402 25.99 18.70 7.54
N LEU A 403 26.58 18.01 8.53
CA LEU A 403 28.00 17.67 8.53
C LEU A 403 28.34 16.63 7.46
N ILE A 404 27.49 15.61 7.24
CA ILE A 404 27.73 14.62 6.17
C ILE A 404 27.47 15.21 4.79
N ASP A 405 26.44 16.04 4.62
CA ASP A 405 26.13 16.70 3.35
C ASP A 405 27.27 17.67 2.97
N GLN A 406 27.78 18.47 3.92
CA GLN A 406 28.96 19.32 3.70
C GLN A 406 30.23 18.49 3.43
N LEU A 407 30.49 17.40 4.17
CA LEU A 407 31.63 16.52 3.89
C LEU A 407 31.53 15.84 2.51
N THR A 408 30.32 15.64 2.00
CA THR A 408 30.09 15.11 0.65
C THR A 408 30.45 16.15 -0.41
N VAL A 409 30.04 17.41 -0.22
CA VAL A 409 30.43 18.53 -1.08
C VAL A 409 31.95 18.75 -1.03
N ASP A 410 32.55 18.79 0.17
CA ASP A 410 34.01 18.88 0.37
C ASP A 410 34.76 17.76 -0.38
N PHE A 411 34.21 16.54 -0.39
CA PHE A 411 34.83 15.39 -1.06
C PHE A 411 34.85 15.56 -2.58
N CYS A 412 33.84 16.20 -3.18
CA CYS A 412 33.82 16.45 -4.62
C CYS A 412 34.98 17.34 -5.08
N TYR A 413 35.47 18.27 -4.24
CA TYR A 413 36.65 19.10 -4.53
C TYR A 413 37.98 18.34 -4.46
N VAL A 414 38.02 17.15 -3.83
CA VAL A 414 39.17 16.23 -3.83
C VAL A 414 38.90 14.94 -4.62
N ASN A 415 37.91 14.95 -5.51
CA ASN A 415 37.49 13.79 -6.28
C ASN A 415 38.58 13.29 -7.24
N SER A 416 39.00 12.04 -7.07
CA SER A 416 39.80 11.31 -8.04
C SER A 416 39.52 9.81 -7.96
N LYS A 417 39.92 9.05 -8.98
CA LYS A 417 39.82 7.58 -8.98
C LYS A 417 40.63 6.92 -7.86
N LEU A 418 41.62 7.61 -7.29
CA LEU A 418 42.33 7.18 -6.08
C LEU A 418 41.58 7.61 -4.81
N SER A 419 41.05 8.83 -4.78
CA SER A 419 40.28 9.37 -3.65
C SER A 419 39.04 8.54 -3.36
N ARG A 420 38.28 8.16 -4.39
CA ARG A 420 37.10 7.30 -4.26
C ARG A 420 37.45 5.92 -3.70
N LYS A 421 38.59 5.34 -4.10
CA LYS A 421 39.10 4.08 -3.53
C LYS A 421 39.57 4.21 -2.08
N LYS A 422 40.16 5.34 -1.69
CA LYS A 422 40.46 5.65 -0.28
C LYS A 422 39.18 5.81 0.54
N LEU A 423 38.19 6.56 0.03
CA LEU A 423 36.89 6.77 0.68
C LEU A 423 36.13 5.46 0.91
N VAL A 424 35.94 4.63 -0.13
CA VAL A 424 35.24 3.33 0.00
C VAL A 424 35.91 2.45 1.06
N ARG A 425 37.25 2.44 1.13
CA ARG A 425 37.98 1.73 2.19
C ARG A 425 37.77 2.31 3.59
N ALA A 426 37.67 3.64 3.73
CA ALA A 426 37.39 4.27 5.02
C ALA A 426 35.97 3.97 5.50
N LEU A 427 34.98 4.08 4.60
CA LEU A 427 33.58 3.73 4.86
C LEU A 427 33.43 2.25 5.27
N PHE A 428 34.00 1.32 4.48
CA PHE A 428 33.97 -0.12 4.77
C PHE A 428 34.65 -0.49 6.11
N ASN A 429 35.71 0.22 6.49
CA ASN A 429 36.41 -0.01 7.76
C ASN A 429 35.82 0.79 8.94
N VAL A 430 34.55 1.18 8.87
CA VAL A 430 33.81 1.76 10.01
C VAL A 430 33.96 0.90 11.28
N PRO A 431 34.26 1.50 12.45
CA PRO A 431 34.44 0.75 13.69
C PRO A 431 33.18 -0.02 14.08
N ARG A 432 33.36 -1.26 14.55
CA ARG A 432 32.24 -2.12 14.97
C ARG A 432 31.45 -1.58 16.17
N THR A 433 32.10 -0.72 16.96
CA THR A 433 31.51 0.02 18.08
C THR A 433 30.66 1.22 17.64
N SER A 434 30.86 1.72 16.43
CA SER A 434 30.29 2.99 15.94
C SER A 434 29.27 2.76 14.84
N LEU A 435 28.20 2.04 15.20
CA LEU A 435 27.12 1.66 14.28
C LEU A 435 26.18 2.85 13.96
N GLU A 436 26.22 3.89 14.77
CA GLU A 436 25.56 5.19 14.57
C GLU A 436 26.08 5.97 13.36
N LEU A 437 27.28 5.65 12.86
CA LEU A 437 27.84 6.28 11.66
C LEU A 437 27.27 5.71 10.35
N LEU A 438 26.65 4.52 10.38
CA LEU A 438 26.19 3.80 9.18
C LEU A 438 25.12 4.55 8.36
N PRO A 439 24.12 5.23 8.94
CA PRO A 439 23.14 6.00 8.17
C PRO A 439 23.79 7.19 7.45
N TYR A 440 24.69 7.92 8.12
CA TYR A 440 25.44 9.04 7.52
C TYR A 440 26.36 8.54 6.41
N TYR A 441 27.13 7.49 6.65
CA TYR A 441 28.02 6.89 5.64
C TYR A 441 27.23 6.40 4.41
N SER A 442 26.02 5.87 4.61
CA SER A 442 25.11 5.48 3.53
C SER A 442 24.53 6.70 2.79
N ARG A 443 24.19 7.79 3.49
CA ARG A 443 23.74 9.06 2.88
C ARG A 443 24.81 9.69 1.99
N MET A 444 26.08 9.68 2.42
CA MET A 444 27.22 10.12 1.60
C MET A 444 27.34 9.29 0.32
N VAL A 445 27.29 7.95 0.44
CA VAL A 445 27.35 7.03 -0.71
C VAL A 445 26.19 7.23 -1.67
N ALA A 446 24.97 7.42 -1.14
CA ALA A 446 23.77 7.67 -1.94
C ALA A 446 23.88 8.99 -2.71
N THR A 447 24.25 10.06 -2.02
CA THR A 447 24.46 11.40 -2.60
C THR A 447 25.53 11.35 -3.70
N LEU A 448 26.69 10.73 -3.44
CA LEU A 448 27.75 10.57 -4.45
C LEU A 448 27.33 9.68 -5.62
N SER A 449 26.45 8.70 -5.43
CA SER A 449 26.02 7.79 -6.52
C SER A 449 25.27 8.50 -7.66
N THR A 450 24.76 9.71 -7.42
CA THR A 450 24.10 10.55 -8.44
C THR A 450 25.05 10.88 -9.61
N CYS A 451 26.32 11.15 -9.32
CA CYS A 451 27.36 11.50 -10.31
C CYS A 451 28.47 10.44 -10.43
N MET A 452 28.82 9.73 -9.35
CA MET A 452 29.95 8.77 -9.31
C MET A 452 29.52 7.39 -8.80
N LYS A 453 28.82 6.65 -9.67
CA LYS A 453 28.31 5.28 -9.44
C LYS A 453 29.37 4.22 -9.14
N ASP A 454 30.67 4.53 -9.29
CA ASP A 454 31.76 3.64 -8.88
C ASP A 454 32.00 3.63 -7.36
N VAL A 455 31.53 4.63 -6.61
CA VAL A 455 31.61 4.63 -5.13
C VAL A 455 30.68 3.57 -4.54
N SER A 456 29.39 3.59 -4.93
CA SER A 456 28.37 2.69 -4.39
C SER A 456 28.61 1.24 -4.80
N SER A 457 28.90 0.99 -6.07
CA SER A 457 29.17 -0.37 -6.57
C SER A 457 30.42 -1.00 -5.92
N MET A 458 31.52 -0.25 -5.74
CA MET A 458 32.68 -0.77 -5.03
C MET A 458 32.41 -1.07 -3.55
N LEU A 459 31.60 -0.26 -2.87
CA LEU A 459 31.27 -0.51 -1.46
C LEU A 459 30.35 -1.72 -1.28
N LEU A 460 29.30 -1.83 -2.12
CA LEU A 460 28.39 -2.99 -2.11
C LEU A 460 29.16 -4.29 -2.35
N GLN A 461 30.02 -4.33 -3.37
CA GLN A 461 30.84 -5.52 -3.65
C GLN A 461 31.67 -5.94 -2.42
N MET A 462 32.36 -4.99 -1.76
CA MET A 462 33.14 -5.29 -0.56
C MET A 462 32.28 -5.80 0.61
N LEU A 463 31.07 -5.27 0.78
CA LEU A 463 30.13 -5.72 1.82
C LEU A 463 29.54 -7.10 1.52
N GLU A 464 29.18 -7.38 0.26
CA GLU A 464 28.69 -8.71 -0.18
C GLU A 464 29.80 -9.77 -0.09
N GLU A 465 31.04 -9.46 -0.49
CA GLU A 465 32.19 -10.35 -0.34
C GLU A 465 32.49 -10.66 1.15
N GLU A 466 32.46 -9.65 2.02
CA GLU A 466 32.61 -9.85 3.47
C GLU A 466 31.44 -10.65 4.06
N PHE A 467 30.19 -10.39 3.65
CA PHE A 467 29.03 -11.16 4.10
C PHE A 467 29.18 -12.65 3.76
N ASN A 468 29.51 -12.95 2.50
CA ASN A 468 29.70 -14.31 2.01
C ASN A 468 30.90 -15.01 2.71
N PHE A 469 31.96 -14.28 3.06
CA PHE A 469 33.06 -14.83 3.87
C PHE A 469 32.63 -15.12 5.32
N LEU A 470 31.92 -14.18 5.95
CA LEU A 470 31.48 -14.28 7.34
C LEU A 470 30.46 -15.40 7.56
N ILE A 471 29.57 -15.65 6.60
CA ILE A 471 28.50 -16.65 6.72
C ILE A 471 29.02 -18.08 6.55
N ASN A 472 29.99 -18.30 5.66
CA ASN A 472 30.65 -19.59 5.48
C ASN A 472 31.53 -19.99 6.69
N LYS A 473 31.88 -19.03 7.56
CA LYS A 473 32.56 -19.32 8.83
C LYS A 473 31.57 -19.42 10.00
N LYS A 474 31.43 -20.65 10.52
CA LYS A 474 30.71 -21.00 11.77
C LYS A 474 31.32 -20.42 13.05
N ASP A 475 32.41 -19.66 12.94
CA ASP A 475 33.07 -19.00 14.06
C ASP A 475 32.18 -17.92 14.70
N GLN A 476 32.07 -17.97 16.03
CA GLN A 476 31.28 -17.08 16.86
C GLN A 476 32.03 -15.77 17.21
N MET A 477 33.37 -15.75 17.12
CA MET A 477 34.18 -14.58 17.49
C MET A 477 34.01 -13.35 16.56
N ASN A 478 33.24 -13.48 15.49
CA ASN A 478 33.01 -12.44 14.48
C ASN A 478 31.57 -11.88 14.49
N ILE A 479 30.82 -12.04 15.57
CA ILE A 479 29.42 -11.57 15.69
C ILE A 479 29.27 -10.06 15.47
N GLU A 480 30.18 -9.25 16.00
CA GLU A 480 30.20 -7.79 15.80
C GLU A 480 30.41 -7.41 14.33
N THR A 481 31.32 -8.11 13.63
CA THR A 481 31.58 -7.92 12.19
C THR A 481 30.32 -8.22 11.38
N LYS A 482 29.62 -9.31 11.73
CA LYS A 482 28.35 -9.71 11.12
C LYS A 482 27.27 -8.63 11.34
N ILE A 483 27.08 -8.15 12.57
CA ILE A 483 26.13 -7.09 12.89
C ILE A 483 26.43 -5.80 12.11
N ARG A 484 27.69 -5.36 12.08
CA ARG A 484 28.12 -4.16 11.33
C ARG A 484 27.83 -4.29 9.84
N ASN A 485 28.26 -5.39 9.23
CA ASN A 485 28.11 -5.66 7.80
C ASN A 485 26.62 -5.68 7.38
N ILE A 486 25.79 -6.44 8.10
CA ILE A 486 24.36 -6.60 7.83
C ILE A 486 23.62 -5.26 8.01
N ARG A 487 23.95 -4.49 9.07
CA ARG A 487 23.39 -3.13 9.25
C ARG A 487 23.76 -2.21 8.10
N PHE A 488 25.01 -2.21 7.63
CA PHE A 488 25.44 -1.32 6.55
C PHE A 488 24.74 -1.67 5.22
N ILE A 489 24.56 -2.96 4.92
CA ILE A 489 23.74 -3.41 3.77
C ILE A 489 22.28 -2.94 3.92
N GLY A 490 21.71 -3.01 5.13
CA GLY A 490 20.37 -2.49 5.43
C GLY A 490 20.24 -0.98 5.23
N GLU A 491 21.18 -0.18 5.75
CA GLU A 491 21.19 1.28 5.55
C GLU A 491 21.33 1.65 4.07
N LEU A 492 22.20 0.96 3.32
CA LEU A 492 22.31 1.15 1.87
C LEU A 492 21.03 0.74 1.11
N CYS A 493 20.22 -0.18 1.64
CA CYS A 493 18.92 -0.55 1.06
C CYS A 493 17.88 0.55 1.24
N LYS A 494 17.85 1.23 2.40
CA LYS A 494 16.97 2.37 2.65
C LYS A 494 17.18 3.49 1.63
N PHE A 495 18.44 3.79 1.32
CA PHE A 495 18.82 4.74 0.26
C PHE A 495 18.65 4.20 -1.18
N ARG A 496 18.05 3.01 -1.37
CA ARG A 496 17.84 2.34 -2.67
C ARG A 496 19.15 2.06 -3.43
N ILE A 497 20.28 1.97 -2.71
CA ILE A 497 21.62 1.66 -3.24
C ILE A 497 21.85 0.15 -3.27
N ALA A 498 21.57 -0.55 -2.17
CA ALA A 498 21.53 -2.01 -2.17
C ALA A 498 20.19 -2.49 -2.76
N PRO A 499 20.18 -3.42 -3.73
CA PRO A 499 18.93 -4.03 -4.20
C PRO A 499 18.25 -4.84 -3.11
N ALA A 500 16.93 -4.75 -2.99
CA ALA A 500 16.17 -5.53 -2.01
C ALA A 500 16.39 -7.05 -2.14
N SER A 501 16.65 -7.55 -3.35
CA SER A 501 17.01 -8.96 -3.62
C SER A 501 18.33 -9.39 -2.97
N THR A 502 19.35 -8.53 -2.92
CA THR A 502 20.58 -8.77 -2.13
C THR A 502 20.21 -8.94 -0.66
N VAL A 503 19.41 -8.02 -0.12
CA VAL A 503 19.06 -8.00 1.30
C VAL A 503 18.21 -9.20 1.72
N PHE A 504 17.20 -9.57 0.93
CA PHE A 504 16.43 -10.80 1.17
C PHE A 504 17.31 -12.05 1.09
N SER A 505 18.30 -12.08 0.20
CA SER A 505 19.27 -13.19 0.12
C SER A 505 20.11 -13.26 1.40
N CYS A 506 20.60 -12.13 1.90
CA CYS A 506 21.29 -12.06 3.19
C CYS A 506 20.41 -12.55 4.35
N LEU A 507 19.18 -12.05 4.46
CA LEU A 507 18.23 -12.43 5.53
C LEU A 507 17.90 -13.93 5.52
N LYS A 508 17.71 -14.52 4.33
CA LYS A 508 17.44 -15.95 4.18
C LYS A 508 18.57 -16.82 4.75
N GLU A 509 19.82 -16.48 4.46
CA GLU A 509 20.99 -17.21 4.95
C GLU A 509 21.31 -16.90 6.43
N ILE A 510 20.84 -15.77 6.98
CA ILE A 510 20.90 -15.45 8.41
C ILE A 510 19.88 -16.26 9.23
N ASN A 511 18.71 -16.61 8.68
CA ASN A 511 17.62 -17.25 9.42
C ASN A 511 18.03 -18.53 10.21
N PRO A 512 18.89 -19.44 9.69
CA PRO A 512 19.42 -20.58 10.46
C PRO A 512 20.22 -20.21 11.73
N TRP A 513 20.70 -18.98 11.87
CA TRP A 513 21.46 -18.51 13.04
C TRP A 513 20.53 -18.15 14.21
N CYS A 514 19.28 -17.79 13.94
CA CYS A 514 18.28 -17.46 14.95
C CYS A 514 17.89 -18.65 15.85
N SER A 515 18.27 -19.88 15.47
CA SER A 515 18.06 -21.11 16.24
C SER A 515 19.06 -21.33 17.39
N LEU A 516 20.03 -20.42 17.59
CA LEU A 516 21.05 -20.53 18.64
C LEU A 516 20.72 -19.66 19.88
N PRO A 517 21.08 -20.12 21.11
CA PRO A 517 20.80 -19.40 22.35
C PRO A 517 21.54 -18.04 22.44
N PRO A 518 21.12 -17.12 23.34
CA PRO A 518 21.56 -15.70 23.36
C PRO A 518 23.09 -15.51 23.27
N PRO A 519 23.56 -14.46 22.56
CA PRO A 519 23.03 -13.08 22.67
C PRO A 519 22.12 -12.58 21.53
N TRP A 520 21.69 -13.43 20.58
CA TRP A 520 21.04 -13.05 19.31
C TRP A 520 19.71 -12.25 19.36
N LYS A 521 19.19 -11.86 20.54
CA LYS A 521 17.93 -11.11 20.68
C LYS A 521 17.89 -9.77 19.93
N HIS A 522 19.04 -9.14 19.62
CA HIS A 522 19.09 -7.91 18.82
C HIS A 522 18.84 -8.11 17.32
N TYR A 523 18.84 -9.34 16.79
CA TYR A 523 18.54 -9.57 15.37
C TYR A 523 17.05 -9.42 15.02
N HIS A 524 16.14 -9.65 15.97
CA HIS A 524 14.69 -9.56 15.70
C HIS A 524 14.23 -8.14 15.31
N LEU A 525 14.88 -7.11 15.85
CA LEU A 525 14.63 -5.70 15.49
C LEU A 525 15.10 -5.37 14.07
N LEU A 526 16.18 -5.98 13.61
CA LEU A 526 16.69 -5.80 12.25
C LEU A 526 15.76 -6.44 11.20
N VAL A 527 15.08 -7.53 11.53
CA VAL A 527 14.07 -8.13 10.64
C VAL A 527 12.90 -7.16 10.44
N HIS A 528 12.36 -6.56 11.50
CA HIS A 528 11.26 -5.60 11.37
C HIS A 528 11.65 -4.28 10.68
N GLN A 529 12.87 -3.75 10.91
CA GLN A 529 13.34 -2.53 10.23
C GLN A 529 13.74 -2.72 8.76
N VAL A 530 13.75 -3.97 8.25
CA VAL A 530 14.13 -4.30 6.87
C VAL A 530 13.00 -5.02 6.12
N ASN A 531 12.04 -5.61 6.83
CA ASN A 531 10.88 -6.28 6.24
C ASN A 531 9.58 -5.99 7.02
N PRO A 532 8.69 -5.12 6.51
CA PRO A 532 7.32 -4.96 7.02
C PRO A 532 6.33 -6.00 6.45
N TYR A 533 6.78 -6.94 5.61
CA TYR A 533 5.91 -7.94 4.96
C TYR A 533 5.92 -9.31 5.70
N THR A 534 5.67 -9.29 7.01
CA THR A 534 5.35 -10.46 7.86
C THR A 534 4.48 -10.03 9.03
#